data_AF-A0A0S8BH28-F1
#
_entry.id   AF-A0A0S8BH28-F1
#
_cell.length_a   1.000
_cell.length_b   1.000
_cell.length_c   1.000
_cell.angle_alpha   90.00
_cell.angle_beta   90.00
_cell.angle_gamma   90.00
#
_symmetry.space_group_name_H-M   'P 1'
#
loop_
_entity.id
_entity.type
_entity.pdbx_description
1 polymer ?
#
loop_
_entity_poly.entity_id
_entity_poly.type
_entity_poly.pdbx_seq_one_letter_code
_entity_poly.pdbx_strand_id
1 'polypeptide(L)'
;MDVISQNIWECGTTPVLAVMKNPLHAECAKPRLYKVALRERYVGASRTRELTIDENEMPAVSPEQKLAFAMYVVRQLAPEHSFSHWAERWLSRIDRSVTGARMAMNSLVETVKEVDVSIAELNRLGLHGPGASDYHDAKYDFLWRAYEVVEAALASILKSEHWQQDVAEKVATATRGALTEEQLADLADLAMHVAADSNMVSYVSSPKVILRRERDANVPASYAVFEFSDTGLQIEQYDEANENHG
;
A
#
# COMPACT_ATOMS: atom_id res chain seq x y z
N MET A 1 15.69 -15.46 9.49
CA MET A 1 15.47 -14.28 8.60
C MET A 1 14.82 -13.21 9.45
N ASP A 2 15.37 -12.00 9.46
CA ASP A 2 14.85 -10.86 10.22
C ASP A 2 13.46 -10.46 9.67
N VAL A 3 12.49 -10.27 10.57
CA VAL A 3 11.10 -9.87 10.29
C VAL A 3 11.06 -8.60 9.42
N ILE A 4 12.04 -7.71 9.58
CA ILE A 4 12.20 -6.50 8.77
C ILE A 4 12.51 -6.83 7.30
N SER A 5 13.29 -7.89 7.06
CA SER A 5 13.65 -8.30 5.69
C SER A 5 12.47 -8.89 4.92
N GLN A 6 11.52 -9.53 5.62
CA GLN A 6 10.31 -10.09 5.02
C GLN A 6 9.28 -9.00 4.69
N ASN A 7 9.19 -7.94 5.50
CA ASN A 7 8.17 -6.90 5.39
C ASN A 7 8.70 -5.54 4.91
N ILE A 8 9.95 -5.46 4.41
CA ILE A 8 10.57 -4.18 4.01
C ILE A 8 9.76 -3.44 2.93
N TRP A 9 9.06 -4.19 2.07
CA TRP A 9 8.20 -3.65 1.01
C TRP A 9 6.90 -3.04 1.55
N GLU A 10 6.53 -3.41 2.78
CA GLU A 10 5.34 -2.95 3.51
C GLU A 10 5.65 -1.71 4.37
N CYS A 11 6.93 -1.37 4.53
CA CYS A 11 7.34 -0.16 5.22
C CYS A 11 6.93 1.10 4.45
N GLY A 12 6.49 2.14 5.16
CA GLY A 12 6.29 3.48 4.64
C GLY A 12 7.40 4.45 5.10
N THR A 13 7.73 5.45 4.30
CA THR A 13 8.57 6.58 4.74
C THR A 13 7.86 7.51 5.73
N THR A 14 6.54 7.48 5.76
CA THR A 14 5.70 8.21 6.72
C THR A 14 4.76 7.24 7.45
N PRO A 15 4.27 7.59 8.66
CA PRO A 15 3.27 6.80 9.37
C PRO A 15 2.01 6.54 8.54
N VAL A 16 1.50 7.56 7.84
CA VAL A 16 0.30 7.47 7.02
C VAL A 16 0.54 6.53 5.85
N LEU A 17 1.66 6.67 5.15
CA LEU A 17 1.99 5.81 4.03
C LEU A 17 2.12 4.34 4.45
N ALA A 18 2.69 4.06 5.63
CA ALA A 18 2.79 2.69 6.15
C ALA A 18 1.39 2.06 6.35
N VAL A 19 0.44 2.82 6.88
CA VAL A 19 -0.97 2.38 7.02
C VAL A 19 -1.64 2.21 5.66
N MET A 20 -1.36 3.09 4.70
CA MET A 20 -1.95 3.05 3.36
C MET A 20 -1.41 1.91 2.48
N LYS A 21 -0.13 1.55 2.62
CA LYS A 21 0.50 0.41 1.93
C LYS A 21 0.07 -0.92 2.51
N ASN A 22 -0.20 -0.94 3.83
CA ASN A 22 -0.64 -2.14 4.53
C ASN A 22 -1.93 -1.92 5.34
N PRO A 23 -3.05 -1.64 4.65
CA PRO A 23 -4.31 -1.35 5.31
C PRO A 23 -4.89 -2.57 6.05
N LEU A 24 -4.53 -3.80 5.64
CA LEU A 24 -5.02 -5.03 6.27
C LEU A 24 -4.48 -5.18 7.70
N HIS A 25 -3.18 -4.95 7.88
CA HIS A 25 -2.57 -5.00 9.21
C HIS A 25 -3.07 -3.88 10.11
N ALA A 26 -3.52 -2.75 9.54
CA ALA A 26 -4.15 -1.67 10.29
C ALA A 26 -5.59 -2.00 10.75
N GLU A 27 -6.27 -2.98 10.15
CA GLU A 27 -7.62 -3.43 10.54
C GLU A 27 -7.60 -4.62 11.53
N CYS A 28 -6.42 -5.10 11.95
CA CYS A 28 -6.33 -6.17 12.96
C CYS A 28 -6.84 -5.68 14.33
N ALA A 29 -7.09 -6.62 15.26
CA ALA A 29 -7.72 -6.30 16.55
C ALA A 29 -6.90 -5.33 17.43
N LYS A 30 -5.57 -5.32 17.29
CA LYS A 30 -4.64 -4.48 18.07
C LYS A 30 -3.48 -4.04 17.18
N PRO A 31 -3.70 -3.10 16.24
CA PRO A 31 -2.69 -2.72 15.28
C PRO A 31 -1.64 -1.85 15.99
N ARG A 32 -0.35 -2.12 15.74
CA ARG A 32 0.76 -1.35 16.32
C ARG A 32 1.68 -0.86 15.21
N LEU A 33 2.01 0.42 15.26
CA LEU A 33 2.91 1.06 14.32
C LEU A 33 4.28 1.20 14.97
N TYR A 34 5.33 0.84 14.24
CA TYR A 34 6.69 0.99 14.71
C TYR A 34 7.49 1.85 13.74
N LYS A 35 8.27 2.75 14.31
CA LYS A 35 9.36 3.44 13.63
C LYS A 35 10.61 2.59 13.77
N VAL A 36 11.16 2.20 12.64
CA VAL A 36 12.37 1.41 12.52
C VAL A 36 13.46 2.29 11.93
N ALA A 37 14.60 2.36 12.61
CA ALA A 37 15.79 3.07 12.12
C ALA A 37 16.99 2.13 12.14
N LEU A 38 17.63 1.96 10.98
CA LEU A 38 18.85 1.18 10.84
C LEU A 38 20.03 2.14 10.70
N ARG A 39 20.89 2.19 11.71
CA ARG A 39 22.12 2.97 11.67
C ARG A 39 23.29 2.05 11.45
N GLU A 40 24.06 2.32 10.39
CA GLU A 40 25.31 1.63 10.16
C GLU A 40 26.48 2.49 10.62
N ARG A 41 27.41 1.88 11.36
CA ARG A 41 28.64 2.52 11.82
C ARG A 41 29.84 1.66 11.46
N TYR A 42 30.89 2.32 10.98
CA TYR A 42 32.19 1.70 10.80
C TYR A 42 33.06 1.99 12.02
N VAL A 43 33.58 0.93 12.65
CA VAL A 43 34.56 1.02 13.73
C VAL A 43 35.81 0.28 13.27
N GLY A 44 36.80 1.03 12.77
CA GLY A 44 37.97 0.44 12.11
C GLY A 44 37.58 -0.29 10.82
N ALA A 45 37.97 -1.57 10.71
CA ALA A 45 37.58 -2.44 9.60
C ALA A 45 36.23 -3.17 9.82
N SER A 46 35.63 -3.02 11.01
CA SER A 46 34.38 -3.70 11.37
C SER A 46 33.18 -2.83 11.07
N ARG A 47 32.15 -3.43 10.46
CA ARG A 47 30.82 -2.83 10.23
C ARG A 47 29.92 -3.26 11.38
N THR A 48 29.34 -2.29 12.09
CA THR A 48 28.32 -2.53 13.12
C THR A 48 27.00 -1.95 12.64
N ARG A 49 25.92 -2.73 12.74
CA ARG A 49 24.55 -2.30 12.45
C ARG A 49 23.79 -2.15 13.76
N GLU A 50 23.19 -0.99 13.98
CA GLU A 50 22.34 -0.69 15.13
C GLU A 50 20.91 -0.52 14.63
N LEU A 51 20.01 -1.37 15.12
CA LEU A 51 18.59 -1.34 14.79
C LEU A 51 17.81 -0.76 15.97
N THR A 52 17.15 0.37 15.76
CA THR A 52 16.24 1.00 16.74
C THR A 52 14.80 0.79 16.31
N ILE A 53 13.95 0.34 17.23
CA ILE A 53 12.52 0.10 17.01
C ILE A 53 11.75 0.83 18.11
N ASP A 54 11.00 1.86 17.73
CA ASP A 54 10.18 2.66 18.61
C ASP A 54 8.71 2.51 18.23
N GLU A 55 7.83 2.26 19.19
CA GLU A 55 6.38 2.29 18.93
C GLU A 55 5.92 3.74 18.68
N ASN A 56 5.10 3.93 17.66
CA ASN A 56 4.56 5.22 17.25
C ASN A 56 3.03 5.20 17.26
N GLU A 57 2.42 6.38 17.31
CA GLU A 57 0.96 6.51 17.26
C GLU A 57 0.43 6.07 15.89
N MET A 58 -0.65 5.28 15.90
CA MET A 58 -1.31 4.81 14.68
C MET A 58 -2.14 5.94 14.07
N PRO A 59 -1.88 6.35 12.82
CA PRO A 59 -2.75 7.29 12.13
C PRO A 59 -4.16 6.73 11.97
N ALA A 60 -5.17 7.54 12.31
CA ALA A 60 -6.56 7.21 12.03
C ALA A 60 -6.85 7.48 10.53
N VAL A 61 -6.98 6.41 9.76
CA VAL A 61 -7.28 6.47 8.32
C VAL A 61 -8.60 5.77 8.04
N SER A 62 -9.54 6.47 7.42
CA SER A 62 -10.85 5.89 7.08
C SER A 62 -10.78 4.96 5.86
N PRO A 63 -11.72 4.01 5.71
CA PRO A 63 -11.82 3.19 4.50
C PRO A 63 -11.94 4.01 3.22
N GLU A 64 -12.64 5.15 3.25
CA GLU A 64 -12.75 6.05 2.11
C GLU A 64 -11.42 6.71 1.75
N GLN A 65 -10.59 7.04 2.74
CA GLN A 65 -9.24 7.57 2.51
C GLN A 65 -8.31 6.48 1.94
N LYS A 66 -8.40 5.24 2.44
CA LYS A 66 -7.67 4.09 1.87
C LYS A 66 -8.06 3.84 0.41
N LEU A 67 -9.35 3.88 0.11
CA LEU A 67 -9.86 3.70 -1.24
C LEU A 67 -9.48 4.87 -2.16
N ALA A 68 -9.54 6.11 -1.65
CA ALA A 68 -9.10 7.28 -2.39
C ALA A 68 -7.61 7.19 -2.75
N PHE A 69 -6.77 6.76 -1.80
CA PHE A 69 -5.35 6.49 -2.05
C PHE A 69 -5.16 5.51 -3.21
N ALA A 70 -5.82 4.36 -3.20
CA ALA A 70 -5.73 3.39 -4.29
C ALA A 70 -6.21 3.95 -5.64
N MET A 71 -7.30 4.72 -5.65
CA MET A 71 -7.77 5.41 -6.86
C MET A 71 -6.73 6.38 -7.40
N TYR A 72 -6.08 7.17 -6.56
CA TYR A 72 -5.01 8.06 -7.01
C TYR A 72 -3.82 7.28 -7.58
N VAL A 73 -3.41 6.18 -6.92
CA VAL A 73 -2.30 5.33 -7.39
C VAL A 73 -2.59 4.76 -8.76
N VAL A 74 -3.74 4.11 -8.95
CA VAL A 74 -4.08 3.46 -10.23
C VAL A 74 -4.29 4.49 -11.36
N ARG A 75 -4.81 5.69 -11.05
CA ARG A 75 -4.93 6.77 -12.02
C ARG A 75 -3.58 7.23 -12.58
N GLN A 76 -2.50 7.19 -11.79
CA GLN A 76 -1.17 7.56 -12.28
C GLN A 76 -0.61 6.55 -13.28
N LEU A 77 -1.05 5.29 -13.23
CA LEU A 77 -0.61 4.26 -14.17
C LEU A 77 -1.20 4.44 -15.57
N ALA A 78 -2.44 4.93 -15.66
CA ALA A 78 -3.09 5.24 -16.94
C ALA A 78 -4.04 6.45 -16.84
N PRO A 79 -3.51 7.69 -16.90
CA PRO A 79 -4.31 8.91 -16.72
C PRO A 79 -5.44 9.08 -17.73
N GLU A 80 -5.22 8.64 -18.98
CA GLU A 80 -6.15 8.80 -20.10
C GLU A 80 -7.22 7.68 -20.20
N HIS A 81 -7.20 6.70 -19.29
CA HIS A 81 -8.16 5.60 -19.32
C HIS A 81 -9.54 6.03 -18.79
N SER A 82 -10.63 5.41 -19.27
CA SER A 82 -12.00 5.67 -18.82
C SER A 82 -12.19 5.50 -17.30
N PHE A 83 -11.45 4.56 -16.70
CA PHE A 83 -11.33 4.37 -15.26
C PHE A 83 -10.96 5.67 -14.53
N SER A 84 -10.02 6.45 -15.07
CA SER A 84 -9.53 7.68 -14.43
C SER A 84 -10.61 8.75 -14.32
N HIS A 85 -11.48 8.84 -15.34
CA HIS A 85 -12.66 9.71 -15.29
C HIS A 85 -13.70 9.24 -14.27
N TRP A 86 -13.97 7.94 -14.19
CA TRP A 86 -14.85 7.40 -13.17
C TRP A 86 -14.30 7.66 -11.76
N ALA A 87 -13.01 7.38 -11.55
CA ALA A 87 -12.35 7.58 -10.27
C ALA A 87 -12.37 9.06 -9.84
N GLU A 88 -12.15 10.01 -10.76
CA GLU A 88 -12.29 11.44 -10.47
C GLU A 88 -13.71 11.81 -10.01
N ARG A 89 -14.75 11.27 -10.66
CA ARG A 89 -16.14 11.47 -10.26
C ARG A 89 -16.45 10.86 -8.89
N TRP A 90 -15.84 9.72 -8.58
CA TRP A 90 -15.97 9.09 -7.27
C TRP A 90 -15.29 9.91 -6.16
N LEU A 91 -14.05 10.36 -6.42
CA LEU A 91 -13.23 11.17 -5.51
C LEU A 91 -13.88 12.53 -5.22
N SER A 92 -14.46 13.17 -6.24
CA SER A 92 -15.20 14.43 -6.12
C SER A 92 -16.62 14.28 -5.54
N ARG A 93 -17.02 13.05 -5.15
CA ARG A 93 -18.36 12.71 -4.63
C ARG A 93 -19.50 12.96 -5.63
N ILE A 94 -19.19 13.20 -6.90
CA ILE A 94 -20.19 13.39 -7.96
C ILE A 94 -20.93 12.07 -8.24
N ASP A 95 -20.22 10.94 -8.21
CA ASP A 95 -20.81 9.62 -8.46
C ASP A 95 -20.15 8.53 -7.60
N ARG A 96 -20.84 8.16 -6.51
CA ARG A 96 -20.52 7.01 -5.66
C ARG A 96 -21.61 5.94 -5.74
N SER A 97 -22.27 5.82 -6.89
CA SER A 97 -23.38 4.89 -7.08
C SER A 97 -22.91 3.49 -7.46
N VAL A 98 -23.72 2.49 -7.11
CA VAL A 98 -23.53 1.10 -7.58
C VAL A 98 -23.50 1.04 -9.11
N THR A 99 -24.36 1.82 -9.77
CA THR A 99 -24.43 1.89 -11.23
C THR A 99 -23.12 2.39 -11.83
N GLY A 100 -22.57 3.49 -11.29
CA GLY A 100 -21.30 4.04 -11.75
C GLY A 100 -20.15 3.03 -11.60
N ALA A 101 -20.04 2.36 -10.45
CA ALA A 101 -19.04 1.31 -10.23
C ALA A 101 -19.19 0.14 -11.22
N ARG A 102 -20.42 -0.36 -11.44
CA ARG A 102 -20.66 -1.43 -12.42
C ARG A 102 -20.32 -1.02 -13.85
N MET A 103 -20.60 0.23 -14.23
CA MET A 103 -20.21 0.75 -15.55
C MET A 103 -18.70 0.79 -15.71
N ALA A 104 -17.96 1.21 -14.67
CA ALA A 104 -16.50 1.21 -14.68
C ALA A 104 -15.93 -0.21 -14.81
N MET A 105 -16.46 -1.19 -14.06
CA MET A 105 -16.09 -2.60 -14.22
C MET A 105 -16.31 -3.11 -15.64
N ASN A 106 -17.49 -2.85 -16.21
CA ASN A 106 -17.80 -3.29 -17.56
C ASN A 106 -16.82 -2.68 -18.58
N SER A 107 -16.48 -1.40 -18.43
CA SER A 107 -15.48 -0.75 -19.29
C SER A 107 -14.12 -1.44 -19.20
N LEU A 108 -13.67 -1.82 -18.00
CA LEU A 108 -12.41 -2.53 -17.81
C LEU A 108 -12.43 -3.91 -18.49
N VAL A 109 -13.52 -4.66 -18.32
CA VAL A 109 -13.69 -5.99 -18.94
C VAL A 109 -13.70 -5.90 -20.47
N GLU A 110 -14.33 -4.88 -21.05
CA GLU A 110 -14.27 -4.68 -22.50
C GLU A 110 -12.85 -4.34 -22.96
N THR A 111 -12.11 -3.50 -22.23
CA THR A 111 -10.71 -3.20 -22.55
C THR A 111 -9.81 -4.44 -22.46
N VAL A 112 -10.04 -5.35 -21.51
CA VAL A 112 -9.34 -6.65 -21.46
C VAL A 112 -9.56 -7.45 -22.74
N LYS A 113 -10.81 -7.57 -23.21
CA LYS A 113 -11.13 -8.29 -24.45
C LYS A 113 -10.45 -7.66 -25.67
N GLU A 114 -10.39 -6.34 -25.75
CA GLU A 114 -9.69 -5.64 -26.83
C GLU A 114 -8.18 -5.95 -26.82
N VAL A 115 -7.58 -6.05 -25.64
CA VAL A 115 -6.18 -6.45 -25.48
C VAL A 115 -5.97 -7.90 -25.93
N ASP A 116 -6.84 -8.83 -25.52
CA ASP A 116 -6.75 -10.24 -25.93
C ASP A 116 -6.80 -10.38 -27.46
N VAL A 117 -7.72 -9.65 -28.11
CA VAL A 117 -7.84 -9.64 -29.58
C VAL A 117 -6.58 -9.07 -30.23
N SER A 118 -6.04 -7.98 -29.70
CA SER A 118 -4.79 -7.38 -30.18
C SER A 118 -3.62 -8.36 -30.10
N ILE A 119 -3.49 -9.08 -28.98
CA ILE A 119 -2.43 -10.08 -28.79
C ILE A 119 -2.59 -11.24 -29.76
N ALA A 120 -3.82 -11.73 -29.95
CA ALA A 120 -4.11 -12.79 -30.90
C ALA A 120 -3.75 -12.39 -32.34
N GLU A 121 -4.01 -11.15 -32.73
CA GLU A 121 -3.65 -10.65 -34.07
C GLU A 121 -2.14 -10.45 -34.23
N LEU A 122 -1.44 -9.92 -33.22
CA LEU A 122 0.02 -9.83 -33.23
C LEU A 122 0.68 -11.20 -33.34
N ASN A 123 0.14 -12.20 -32.65
CA ASN A 123 0.54 -13.60 -32.77
C ASN A 123 0.33 -14.12 -34.21
N ARG A 124 -0.84 -13.85 -34.80
CA ARG A 124 -1.16 -14.25 -36.18
C ARG A 124 -0.20 -13.64 -37.20
N LEU A 125 0.24 -12.41 -36.98
CA LEU A 125 1.17 -11.69 -37.86
C LEU A 125 2.65 -12.03 -37.59
N GLY A 126 2.96 -12.85 -36.58
CA GLY A 126 4.33 -13.20 -36.22
C GLY A 126 5.14 -12.05 -35.62
N LEU A 127 4.48 -11.02 -35.09
CA LEU A 127 5.09 -9.78 -34.59
C LEU A 127 5.38 -9.79 -33.08
N HIS A 128 5.61 -10.96 -32.48
CA HIS A 128 6.00 -11.06 -31.07
C HIS A 128 7.46 -10.63 -30.87
N GLY A 129 7.67 -9.32 -30.70
CA GLY A 129 8.91 -8.77 -30.18
C GLY A 129 8.87 -8.67 -28.65
N PRO A 130 10.03 -8.69 -27.96
CA PRO A 130 10.09 -8.55 -26.50
C PRO A 130 9.36 -7.30 -25.97
N GLY A 131 9.39 -6.18 -26.71
CA GLY A 131 8.67 -4.96 -26.32
C GLY A 131 7.15 -5.01 -26.44
N ALA A 132 6.58 -5.96 -27.17
CA ALA A 132 5.12 -6.16 -27.22
C ALA A 132 4.62 -6.88 -25.95
N SER A 133 5.39 -7.83 -25.43
CA SER A 133 5.07 -8.54 -24.18
C SER A 133 5.02 -7.56 -23.00
N ASP A 134 6.06 -6.75 -22.83
CA ASP A 134 6.16 -5.80 -21.71
C ASP A 134 5.01 -4.77 -21.71
N TYR A 135 4.56 -4.32 -22.89
CA TYR A 135 3.43 -3.40 -23.02
C TYR A 135 2.11 -4.06 -22.59
N HIS A 136 1.87 -5.29 -23.03
CA HIS A 136 0.65 -6.02 -22.66
C HIS A 136 0.64 -6.37 -21.18
N ASP A 137 1.77 -6.79 -20.62
CA ASP A 137 1.91 -7.10 -19.20
C ASP A 137 1.62 -5.86 -18.33
N ALA A 138 2.19 -4.70 -18.67
CA ALA A 138 1.89 -3.45 -17.97
C ALA A 138 0.40 -3.06 -18.09
N LYS A 139 -0.22 -3.34 -19.24
CA LYS A 139 -1.64 -3.05 -19.46
C LYS A 139 -2.56 -3.97 -18.65
N TYR A 140 -2.25 -5.27 -18.58
CA TYR A 140 -3.00 -6.20 -17.71
C TYR A 140 -2.81 -5.87 -16.24
N ASP A 141 -1.60 -5.51 -15.81
CA ASP A 141 -1.33 -5.09 -14.44
C ASP A 141 -2.19 -3.87 -14.07
N PHE A 142 -2.24 -2.86 -14.93
CA PHE A 142 -3.15 -1.73 -14.76
C PHE A 142 -4.63 -2.16 -14.67
N LEU A 143 -5.11 -2.97 -15.63
CA LEU A 143 -6.51 -3.38 -15.71
C LEU A 143 -6.95 -4.18 -14.47
N TRP A 144 -6.07 -5.07 -14.00
CA TRP A 144 -6.26 -5.83 -12.77
C TRP A 144 -6.38 -4.92 -11.55
N ARG A 145 -5.42 -4.01 -11.35
CA ARG A 145 -5.45 -3.05 -10.22
C ARG A 145 -6.68 -2.16 -10.26
N ALA A 146 -7.03 -1.66 -11.44
CA ALA A 146 -8.24 -0.86 -11.62
C ALA A 146 -9.49 -1.66 -11.24
N TYR A 147 -9.59 -2.92 -11.65
CA TYR A 147 -10.70 -3.79 -11.29
C TYR A 147 -10.83 -3.97 -9.77
N GLU A 148 -9.72 -4.27 -9.09
CA GLU A 148 -9.67 -4.41 -7.63
C GLU A 148 -10.16 -3.14 -6.92
N VAL A 149 -9.76 -1.95 -7.40
CA VAL A 149 -10.21 -0.68 -6.84
C VAL A 149 -11.71 -0.45 -7.05
N VAL A 150 -12.26 -0.83 -8.21
CA VAL A 150 -13.71 -0.70 -8.45
C VAL A 150 -14.49 -1.69 -7.60
N GLU A 151 -13.99 -2.92 -7.41
CA GLU A 151 -14.59 -3.90 -6.50
C GLU A 151 -14.57 -3.43 -5.05
N ALA A 152 -13.45 -2.87 -4.57
CA ALA A 152 -13.36 -2.27 -3.25
C ALA A 152 -14.37 -1.12 -3.09
N ALA A 153 -14.50 -0.27 -4.11
CA ALA A 153 -15.51 0.79 -4.11
C ALA A 153 -16.93 0.23 -4.02
N LEU A 154 -17.24 -0.82 -4.79
CA LEU A 154 -18.54 -1.47 -4.75
C LEU A 154 -18.83 -2.09 -3.37
N ALA A 155 -17.88 -2.79 -2.77
CA ALA A 155 -17.99 -3.34 -1.42
C ALA A 155 -18.26 -2.25 -0.38
N SER A 156 -17.56 -1.11 -0.48
CA SER A 156 -17.77 0.05 0.42
C SER A 156 -19.17 0.66 0.29
N ILE A 157 -19.75 0.67 -0.91
CA ILE A 157 -21.10 1.19 -1.17
C ILE A 157 -22.16 0.23 -0.65
N LEU A 158 -21.99 -1.07 -0.90
CA LEU A 158 -22.97 -2.10 -0.51
C LEU A 158 -22.90 -2.45 0.97
N LYS A 159 -21.76 -2.18 1.63
CA LYS A 159 -21.50 -2.50 3.04
C LYS A 159 -21.83 -3.95 3.38
N SER A 160 -21.29 -4.88 2.58
CA SER A 160 -21.35 -6.31 2.86
C SER A 160 -20.72 -6.68 4.20
N GLU A 161 -20.96 -7.89 4.68
CA GLU A 161 -20.21 -8.43 5.82
C GLU A 161 -18.71 -8.33 5.55
N HIS A 162 -17.92 -7.90 6.54
CA HIS A 162 -16.46 -7.70 6.43
C HIS A 162 -15.97 -6.71 5.34
N TRP A 163 -16.83 -5.84 4.80
CA TRP A 163 -16.47 -4.93 3.71
C TRP A 163 -15.21 -4.07 3.96
N GLN A 164 -14.90 -3.72 5.21
CA GLN A 164 -13.70 -2.95 5.56
C GLN A 164 -12.42 -3.76 5.33
N GLN A 165 -12.45 -5.05 5.67
CA GLN A 165 -11.35 -5.97 5.41
C GLN A 165 -11.20 -6.20 3.90
N ASP A 166 -12.31 -6.44 3.19
CA ASP A 166 -12.28 -6.59 1.73
C ASP A 166 -11.67 -5.35 1.04
N VAL A 167 -12.08 -4.15 1.45
CA VAL A 167 -11.50 -2.90 0.94
C VAL A 167 -10.00 -2.83 1.22
N ALA A 168 -9.57 -3.18 2.43
CA ALA A 168 -8.17 -3.17 2.80
C ALA A 168 -7.33 -4.14 1.93
N GLU A 169 -7.79 -5.38 1.74
CA GLU A 169 -7.09 -6.40 0.93
C GLU A 169 -6.92 -5.95 -0.52
N LYS A 170 -8.00 -5.40 -1.11
CA LYS A 170 -8.01 -4.92 -2.48
C LYS A 170 -7.14 -3.67 -2.67
N VAL A 171 -7.18 -2.73 -1.72
CA VAL A 171 -6.30 -1.55 -1.71
C VAL A 171 -4.83 -1.99 -1.65
N ALA A 172 -4.47 -2.89 -0.74
CA ALA A 172 -3.09 -3.38 -0.61
C ALA A 172 -2.59 -4.02 -1.91
N THR A 173 -3.44 -4.81 -2.56
CA THR A 173 -3.14 -5.45 -3.84
C THR A 173 -2.97 -4.41 -4.95
N ALA A 174 -3.88 -3.45 -5.05
CA ALA A 174 -3.87 -2.42 -6.09
C ALA A 174 -2.65 -1.50 -6.02
N THR A 175 -2.11 -1.23 -4.83
CA THR A 175 -0.99 -0.28 -4.64
C THR A 175 0.38 -0.93 -4.60
N ARG A 176 0.48 -2.25 -4.45
CA ARG A 176 1.75 -2.98 -4.31
C ARG A 176 2.64 -2.81 -5.53
N GLY A 177 3.81 -2.18 -5.34
CA GLY A 177 4.84 -2.04 -6.37
C GLY A 177 4.48 -1.15 -7.55
N ALA A 178 3.40 -0.35 -7.44
CA ALA A 178 2.87 0.43 -8.56
C ALA A 178 3.70 1.69 -8.86
N LEU A 179 4.22 2.36 -7.83
CA LEU A 179 4.88 3.67 -7.93
C LEU A 179 6.08 3.75 -6.99
N THR A 180 6.89 4.81 -7.12
CA THR A 180 7.98 5.07 -6.18
C THR A 180 7.44 5.47 -4.81
N GLU A 181 8.25 5.27 -3.77
CA GLU A 181 7.88 5.59 -2.39
C GLU A 181 7.52 7.07 -2.19
N GLU A 182 8.21 7.98 -2.88
CA GLU A 182 7.93 9.42 -2.88
C GLU A 182 6.56 9.72 -3.50
N GLN A 183 6.26 9.13 -4.67
CA GLN A 183 4.96 9.28 -5.30
C GLN A 183 3.83 8.72 -4.42
N LEU A 184 4.04 7.57 -3.77
CA LEU A 184 3.06 7.00 -2.87
C LEU A 184 2.84 7.90 -1.65
N ALA A 185 3.88 8.53 -1.10
CA ALA A 185 3.75 9.45 0.03
C ALA A 185 2.87 10.67 -0.32
N ASP A 186 3.13 11.31 -1.47
CA ASP A 186 2.34 12.46 -1.94
C ASP A 186 0.86 12.10 -2.14
N LEU A 187 0.59 10.90 -2.69
CA LEU A 187 -0.77 10.42 -2.91
C LEU A 187 -1.47 10.04 -1.60
N ALA A 188 -0.74 9.52 -0.61
CA ALA A 188 -1.27 9.24 0.71
C ALA A 188 -1.70 10.53 1.41
N ASP A 189 -0.87 11.57 1.36
CA ASP A 189 -1.20 12.90 1.90
C ASP A 189 -2.42 13.51 1.18
N LEU A 190 -2.49 13.39 -0.15
CA LEU A 190 -3.66 13.83 -0.92
C LEU A 190 -4.94 13.09 -0.50
N ALA A 191 -4.84 11.77 -0.29
CA ALA A 191 -5.98 10.95 0.13
C ALA A 191 -6.51 11.33 1.52
N MET A 192 -5.65 11.81 2.42
CA MET A 192 -6.08 12.29 3.74
C MET A 192 -7.00 13.52 3.67
N HIS A 193 -6.94 14.29 2.60
CA HIS A 193 -7.85 15.43 2.38
C HIS A 193 -9.24 15.04 1.88
N VAL A 194 -9.44 13.78 1.46
CA VAL A 194 -10.78 13.29 1.11
C VAL A 194 -11.59 13.19 2.40
N ALA A 195 -12.70 13.93 2.45
CA ALA A 195 -13.60 13.88 3.60
C ALA A 195 -14.04 12.43 3.86
N ALA A 196 -13.85 11.94 5.08
CA ALA A 196 -14.44 10.69 5.52
C ALA A 196 -15.96 10.87 5.67
N ASP A 197 -16.75 9.90 5.20
CA ASP A 197 -18.16 9.86 5.57
C ASP A 197 -18.22 9.46 7.05
N SER A 198 -18.81 10.34 7.85
CA SER A 198 -18.59 10.43 9.30
C SER A 198 -19.04 9.16 10.03
N ASN A 199 -18.09 8.25 10.30
CA ASN A 199 -18.17 7.18 11.30
C ASN A 199 -16.73 6.70 11.61
N MET A 200 -15.94 7.55 12.28
CA MET A 200 -14.62 7.15 12.77
C MET A 200 -14.75 6.34 14.06
N VAL A 201 -14.20 5.13 14.07
CA VAL A 201 -13.80 4.45 15.31
C VAL A 201 -12.39 4.95 15.64
N SER A 202 -12.29 5.91 16.56
CA SER A 202 -11.00 6.37 17.06
C SER A 202 -10.43 5.32 18.02
N TYR A 203 -9.42 4.59 17.61
CA TYR A 203 -8.59 3.82 18.54
C TYR A 203 -7.57 4.76 19.18
N VAL A 204 -8.01 5.49 20.22
CA VAL A 204 -7.11 6.28 21.06
C VAL A 204 -6.39 5.32 22.00
N SER A 205 -5.21 4.85 21.62
CA SER A 205 -4.31 4.16 22.56
C SER A 205 -3.68 5.21 23.47
N SER A 206 -3.86 5.05 24.79
CA SER A 206 -3.39 6.01 25.79
C SER A 206 -1.86 6.11 25.81
N PRO A 207 -1.29 7.32 26.02
CA PRO A 207 0.16 7.52 26.02
C PRO A 207 0.78 6.92 27.28
N LYS A 208 1.63 5.90 27.13
CA LYS A 208 2.62 5.57 28.14
C LYS A 208 3.86 6.42 27.90
N VAL A 209 4.05 7.40 28.77
CA VAL A 209 5.27 8.22 28.87
C VAL A 209 6.46 7.31 29.18
N ILE A 210 7.46 7.29 28.30
CA ILE A 210 8.85 6.94 28.65
C ILE A 210 9.76 8.05 28.13
N LEU A 211 10.67 8.48 29.01
CA LEU A 211 11.48 9.68 28.95
C LEU A 211 12.65 9.58 27.95
N ARG A 212 12.83 10.68 27.15
CA ARG A 212 14.07 11.32 26.62
C ARG A 212 15.14 10.44 25.93
N ARG A 213 16.00 10.89 25.02
CA ARG A 213 16.25 12.09 24.19
C ARG A 213 17.65 11.84 23.60
N GLU A 214 17.83 11.89 22.29
CA GLU A 214 18.88 12.69 21.63
C GLU A 214 18.66 12.69 20.11
N ARG A 215 18.92 13.86 19.52
CA ARG A 215 18.64 14.19 18.13
C ARG A 215 19.91 14.01 17.30
N ASP A 216 19.67 13.79 16.01
CA ASP A 216 20.54 14.00 14.85
C ASP A 216 21.62 12.95 14.54
N ALA A 217 21.26 12.06 13.62
CA ALA A 217 21.98 11.91 12.36
C ALA A 217 20.99 11.41 11.29
N ASN A 218 21.02 12.04 10.10
CA ASN A 218 20.26 11.67 8.91
C ASN A 218 20.33 10.15 8.64
N VAL A 219 19.29 9.42 9.06
CA VAL A 219 19.04 8.03 8.69
C VAL A 219 17.59 7.99 8.22
N PRO A 220 17.28 7.42 7.04
CA PRO A 220 15.90 7.28 6.60
C PRO A 220 15.18 6.39 7.60
N ALA A 221 14.23 6.97 8.33
CA ALA A 221 13.35 6.20 9.19
C ALA A 221 12.27 5.55 8.32
N SER A 222 11.94 4.29 8.63
CA SER A 222 10.87 3.54 8.00
C SER A 222 9.81 3.20 9.04
N TYR A 223 8.56 3.12 8.64
CA TYR A 223 7.43 2.78 9.51
C TYR A 223 6.79 1.50 9.04
N ALA A 224 6.49 0.57 9.95
CA ALA A 224 5.83 -0.70 9.63
C ALA A 224 4.69 -0.99 10.62
N VAL A 225 3.59 -1.54 10.09
CA VAL A 225 2.44 -1.98 10.87
C VAL A 225 2.54 -3.47 11.11
N PHE A 226 2.42 -3.90 12.37
CA PHE A 226 2.48 -5.31 12.73
C PHE A 226 1.22 -5.75 13.48
N GLU A 227 0.81 -6.98 13.21
CA GLU A 227 -0.17 -7.71 14.02
C GLU A 227 0.57 -8.45 15.13
N PHE A 228 0.10 -8.32 16.38
CA PHE A 228 0.67 -9.04 17.51
C PHE A 228 -0.33 -10.05 18.06
N SER A 229 0.08 -11.32 18.07
CA SER A 229 -0.48 -12.29 19.02
C SER A 229 0.05 -12.00 20.43
N ASP A 230 -0.67 -12.47 21.46
CA ASP A 230 -0.34 -12.23 22.88
C ASP A 230 1.04 -12.80 23.32
N THR A 231 1.83 -13.39 22.41
CA THR A 231 3.15 -13.98 22.68
C THR A 231 4.35 -13.04 22.49
N GLY A 232 4.16 -11.80 22.01
CA GLY A 232 5.22 -10.80 21.91
C GLY A 232 6.26 -11.04 20.79
N LEU A 233 6.93 -9.97 20.35
CA LEU A 233 8.01 -10.06 19.35
C LEU A 233 9.25 -10.68 20.03
N GLN A 234 9.76 -11.80 19.51
CA GLN A 234 11.14 -12.21 19.75
C GLN A 234 11.98 -11.72 18.59
N ILE A 235 12.73 -10.63 18.80
CA ILE A 235 13.81 -10.23 17.91
C ILE A 235 15.07 -10.91 18.43
N GLU A 236 15.53 -11.94 17.72
CA GLU A 236 16.86 -12.50 17.97
C GLU A 236 17.91 -11.51 17.44
N GLN A 237 18.81 -11.10 18.33
CA GLN A 237 19.96 -10.27 18.00
C GLN A 237 20.92 -11.09 17.13
N TYR A 238 21.06 -10.71 15.85
CA TYR A 238 21.93 -11.41 14.92
C TYR A 238 23.34 -10.79 14.97
N ASP A 239 24.27 -11.45 15.65
CA ASP A 239 25.69 -11.12 15.58
C ASP A 239 26.32 -11.79 14.35
N GLU A 240 26.59 -11.01 13.29
CA GLU A 240 27.31 -11.45 12.07
C GLU A 240 28.80 -11.84 12.34
N ALA A 241 29.23 -11.96 13.60
CA ALA A 241 30.63 -12.16 13.96
C ALA A 241 31.15 -13.60 13.79
N ASN A 242 30.34 -14.58 13.39
CA ASN A 242 30.74 -16.00 13.41
C ASN A 242 30.75 -16.76 12.07
N GLU A 243 30.53 -16.11 10.92
CA GLU A 243 30.74 -16.76 9.61
C GLU A 243 32.11 -16.41 9.03
N ASN A 244 33.16 -16.82 9.73
CA ASN A 244 34.48 -17.02 9.15
C ASN A 244 35.23 -17.97 10.08
N HIS A 245 34.92 -19.27 10.04
CA HIS A 245 35.82 -20.40 10.25
C HIS A 245 35.04 -21.71 10.03
N GLY A 246 35.18 -22.26 8.83
CA GLY A 246 34.66 -23.56 8.40
C GLY A 246 34.99 -23.81 6.94
#